data_AF-A0A7J3GBV0-F1
#
_entry.id   AF-A0A7J3GBV0-F1
#
_cell.length_a   1.000
_cell.length_b   1.000
_cell.length_c   1.000
_cell.angle_alpha   90.00
_cell.angle_beta   90.00
_cell.angle_gamma   90.00
#
_symmetry.space_group_name_H-M   'P 1'
#
loop_
_entity.id
_entity.type
_entity.pdbx_description
1 polymer ?
#
loop_
_entity_poly.entity_id
_entity_poly.type
_entity_poly.pdbx_seq_one_letter_code
_entity_poly.pdbx_strand_id
1 'polypeptide(L)'
;AVDLSRIGNRYLNEKRPWEAIKTNPQAAANTLYVSAQIVKALSIVLDPFIPISAQKMRSMLNIQGAVLWDDACKPLPPGHKISEAEPLFSKIEGSEEDLQNMLDKIRSMEEKISIEDFSRINMRVGRIVRAEEIPKSQNLLKLTIDVGGTLKTAVAGIAKYYRCEELEGKYVVVVTNLEPKKIFGIESEVMILAAEDGRSVALVVPDKPISVGSRVR
;
A
#
# COMPACT_ATOMS: atom_id res chain seq x y z
N ALA A 1 12.32 15.23 13.24
CA ALA A 1 11.70 16.22 12.32
C ALA A 1 11.12 17.43 13.05
N VAL A 2 10.26 17.24 14.06
CA VAL A 2 9.64 18.36 14.81
C VAL A 2 10.66 19.28 15.49
N ASP A 3 11.73 18.73 16.07
CA ASP A 3 12.75 19.57 16.68
C ASP A 3 13.56 20.36 15.65
N LEU A 4 13.83 19.77 14.47
CA LEU A 4 14.51 20.45 13.37
C LEU A 4 13.67 21.62 12.83
N SER A 5 12.34 21.47 12.72
CA SER A 5 11.46 22.58 12.33
C SER A 5 11.41 23.68 13.39
N ARG A 6 11.41 23.33 14.68
CA ARG A 6 11.51 24.31 15.79
C ARG A 6 12.84 25.08 15.76
N ILE A 7 13.96 24.40 15.48
CA ILE A 7 15.28 25.02 15.33
C ILE A 7 15.28 26.01 14.16
N GLY A 8 14.77 25.59 12.99
CA GLY A 8 14.67 26.47 11.82
C GLY A 8 13.82 27.70 12.08
N ASN A 9 12.67 27.54 12.72
CA ASN A 9 11.80 28.66 13.08
C ASN A 9 12.47 29.62 14.06
N ARG A 10 13.17 29.10 15.09
CA ARG A 10 13.95 29.93 16.02
C ARG A 10 15.02 30.73 15.29
N TYR A 11 15.82 30.06 14.45
CA TYR A 11 16.89 30.68 13.69
C TYR A 11 16.38 31.83 12.79
N LEU A 12 15.30 31.59 12.03
CA LEU A 12 14.72 32.59 11.15
C LEU A 12 14.20 33.81 11.94
N ASN A 13 13.56 33.57 13.08
CA ASN A 13 12.99 34.62 13.93
C ASN A 13 14.05 35.45 14.69
N GLU A 14 15.15 34.83 15.13
CA GLU A 14 16.24 35.55 15.78
C GLU A 14 17.03 36.40 14.79
N LYS A 15 17.20 35.92 13.55
CA LYS A 15 17.97 36.61 12.51
C LYS A 15 17.19 37.67 11.74
N ARG A 16 15.85 37.62 11.78
CA ARG A 16 14.93 38.63 11.20
C ARG A 16 15.38 39.12 9.82
N PRO A 17 15.44 38.24 8.79
CA PRO A 17 15.96 38.62 7.48
C PRO A 17 15.19 39.77 6.81
N TRP A 18 13.90 39.94 7.13
CA TRP A 18 13.06 41.05 6.65
C TRP A 18 13.48 42.43 7.21
N GLU A 19 14.17 42.46 8.36
CA GLU A 19 14.80 43.66 8.91
C GLU A 19 16.24 43.79 8.38
N ALA A 20 17.00 42.70 8.43
CA ALA A 20 18.41 42.68 8.01
C ALA A 20 18.59 43.09 6.53
N ILE A 21 17.64 42.81 5.65
CA ILE A 21 17.71 43.19 4.23
C ILE A 21 17.84 44.70 4.02
N LYS A 22 17.36 45.52 4.97
CA LYS A 22 17.40 46.99 4.89
C LYS A 22 18.77 47.57 5.22
N THR A 23 19.59 46.84 5.99
CA THR A 23 20.88 47.31 6.52
C THR A 23 22.06 46.51 5.98
N ASN A 24 21.93 45.19 5.91
CA ASN A 24 22.95 44.27 5.42
C ASN A 24 22.30 43.16 4.56
N PRO A 25 22.20 43.36 3.23
CA PRO A 25 21.63 42.39 2.32
C PRO A 25 22.32 41.02 2.35
N GLN A 26 23.64 40.99 2.57
CA GLN A 26 24.39 39.73 2.64
C GLN A 26 24.01 38.91 3.86
N ALA A 27 23.77 39.55 5.01
CA ALA A 27 23.33 38.87 6.23
C ALA A 27 21.92 38.25 6.06
N ALA A 28 21.01 38.97 5.39
CA ALA A 28 19.71 38.43 5.03
C ALA A 28 19.83 37.24 4.06
N ALA A 29 20.68 37.36 3.03
CA ALA A 29 20.94 36.28 2.08
C ALA A 29 21.49 35.00 2.75
N ASN A 30 22.45 35.14 3.66
CA ASN A 30 23.01 34.02 4.43
C ASN A 30 21.93 33.34 5.28
N THR A 31 21.05 34.12 5.91
CA THR A 31 19.96 33.62 6.74
C THR A 31 18.96 32.81 5.91
N LEU A 32 18.55 33.34 4.75
CA LEU A 32 17.65 32.64 3.83
C LEU A 32 18.29 31.37 3.25
N TYR A 33 19.58 31.42 2.93
CA TYR A 33 20.32 30.25 2.46
C TYR A 33 20.31 29.12 3.49
N VAL A 34 20.66 29.41 4.76
CA VAL A 34 20.61 28.42 5.84
C VAL A 34 19.19 27.89 6.04
N SER A 35 18.19 28.77 5.99
CA SER A 35 16.79 28.38 6.13
C SER A 35 16.37 27.40 5.02
N ALA A 36 16.80 27.63 3.77
CA ALA A 36 16.54 26.71 2.66
C ALA A 36 17.18 25.33 2.87
N GLN A 37 18.38 25.27 3.48
CA GLN A 37 19.01 23.98 3.82
C GLN A 37 18.19 23.21 4.86
N ILE A 38 17.63 23.90 5.86
CA ILE A 38 16.77 23.28 6.87
C ILE A 38 15.50 22.73 6.22
N VAL A 39 14.88 23.47 5.30
CA VAL A 39 13.71 22.99 4.53
C VAL A 39 14.08 21.76 3.67
N LYS A 40 15.26 21.76 3.04
CA LYS A 40 15.74 20.59 2.29
C LYS A 40 15.86 19.37 3.19
N ALA A 41 16.53 19.50 4.32
CA ALA A 41 16.69 18.40 5.27
C ALA A 41 15.34 17.90 5.80
N LEU A 42 14.41 18.82 6.13
CA LEU A 42 13.04 18.47 6.52
C LEU A 42 12.32 17.68 5.42
N SER A 43 12.46 18.08 4.16
CA SER A 43 11.84 17.38 3.04
C SER A 43 12.32 15.93 2.87
N ILE A 44 13.53 15.59 3.31
CA ILE A 44 14.06 14.23 3.25
C ILE A 44 13.63 13.45 4.49
N VAL A 45 13.76 14.04 5.67
CA VAL A 45 13.44 13.36 6.95
C VAL A 45 11.94 13.11 7.13
N LEU A 46 11.09 13.97 6.55
CA LEU A 46 9.64 13.82 6.60
C LEU A 46 9.07 12.90 5.52
N ASP A 47 9.88 12.48 4.54
CA ASP A 47 9.42 11.67 3.41
C ASP A 47 8.76 10.34 3.82
N PRO A 48 9.28 9.58 4.80
CA PRO A 48 8.65 8.33 5.23
C PRO A 48 7.30 8.51 5.94
N PHE A 49 7.00 9.73 6.41
CA PHE A 49 5.82 10.01 7.24
C PHE A 49 4.76 10.81 6.48
N ILE A 50 5.17 11.79 5.69
CA ILE A 50 4.30 12.70 4.92
C ILE A 50 4.86 12.91 3.50
N PRO A 51 4.92 11.85 2.67
CA PRO A 51 5.61 11.86 1.37
C PRO A 51 5.08 12.94 0.42
N ILE A 52 3.77 13.22 0.44
CA ILE A 52 3.16 14.26 -0.40
C ILE A 52 3.69 15.66 -0.01
N SER A 53 3.74 15.96 1.29
CA SER A 53 4.26 17.25 1.78
C SER A 53 5.76 17.37 1.56
N ALA A 54 6.49 16.26 1.74
CA ALA A 54 7.91 16.16 1.44
C ALA A 54 8.22 16.45 -0.03
N GLN A 55 7.45 15.87 -0.96
CA GLN A 55 7.56 16.14 -2.39
C GLN A 55 7.23 17.60 -2.74
N LYS A 56 6.18 18.19 -2.15
CA LYS A 56 5.85 19.61 -2.35
C LYS A 56 7.00 20.52 -1.91
N MET A 57 7.61 20.27 -0.74
CA MET A 57 8.80 21.00 -0.30
C MET A 57 9.95 20.87 -1.30
N ARG A 58 10.20 19.67 -1.84
CA ARG A 58 11.24 19.45 -2.86
C ARG A 58 10.93 20.18 -4.18
N SER A 59 9.67 20.24 -4.59
CA SER A 59 9.23 20.99 -5.78
C SER A 59 9.44 22.49 -5.60
N MET A 60 9.08 23.05 -4.44
CA MET A 60 9.37 24.45 -4.07
C MET A 60 10.87 24.74 -4.04
N LEU A 61 11.67 23.78 -3.58
CA LEU A 61 13.13 23.87 -3.62
C LEU A 61 13.73 23.53 -4.99
N ASN A 62 12.93 23.20 -6.00
CA ASN A 62 13.38 22.78 -7.33
C ASN A 62 14.43 21.64 -7.29
N ILE A 63 14.21 20.66 -6.42
CA ILE A 63 15.02 19.45 -6.30
C ILE A 63 14.35 18.37 -7.13
N GLN A 64 15.06 17.84 -8.13
CA GLN A 64 14.58 16.81 -9.03
C GLN A 64 15.21 15.46 -8.72
N GLY A 65 14.47 14.38 -9.02
CA GLY A 65 14.96 13.00 -8.89
C GLY A 65 14.79 12.40 -7.49
N ALA A 66 15.31 11.18 -7.35
CA ALA A 66 15.33 10.47 -6.08
C ALA A 66 16.32 11.13 -5.11
N VAL A 67 15.91 11.23 -3.84
CA VAL A 67 16.76 11.75 -2.76
C VAL A 67 17.14 10.61 -1.82
N LEU A 68 18.39 10.61 -1.38
CA LEU A 68 18.90 9.70 -0.37
C LEU A 68 18.96 10.41 0.99
N TRP A 69 19.00 9.64 2.07
CA TRP A 69 19.13 10.17 3.43
C TRP A 69 20.35 11.07 3.60
N ASP A 70 21.48 10.69 3.00
CA ASP A 70 22.73 11.46 3.06
C ASP A 70 22.62 12.83 2.38
N ASP A 71 21.66 13.01 1.46
CA ASP A 71 21.47 14.29 0.78
C ASP A 71 20.91 15.36 1.73
N ALA A 72 20.40 14.98 2.91
CA ALA A 72 19.95 15.91 3.94
C ALA A 72 21.08 16.79 4.49
N CYS A 73 22.31 16.26 4.51
CA CYS A 73 23.50 16.97 4.98
C CYS A 73 24.26 17.68 3.85
N LYS A 74 23.91 17.43 2.58
CA LYS A 74 24.55 18.09 1.44
C LYS A 74 23.90 19.44 1.19
N PRO A 75 24.64 20.56 1.22
CA PRO A 75 24.03 21.87 0.98
C PRO A 75 23.58 22.04 -0.48
N LEU A 76 22.50 22.78 -0.71
CA LEU A 76 22.16 23.32 -2.03
C LEU A 76 23.29 24.24 -2.52
N PRO A 77 23.72 24.17 -3.79
CA PRO A 77 24.79 25.02 -4.28
C PRO A 77 24.39 26.50 -4.29
N PRO A 78 25.33 27.43 -4.07
CA PRO A 78 25.07 28.86 -4.27
C PRO A 78 24.56 29.15 -5.69
N GLY A 79 23.57 30.02 -5.82
CA GLY A 79 22.93 30.35 -7.09
C GLY A 79 21.82 29.38 -7.53
N HIS A 80 21.52 28.34 -6.74
CA HIS A 80 20.38 27.46 -6.95
C HIS A 80 19.06 28.25 -6.95
N LYS A 81 18.24 28.07 -7.99
CA LYS A 81 16.95 28.75 -8.13
C LYS A 81 15.83 27.91 -7.51
N ILE A 82 15.17 28.48 -6.52
CA ILE A 82 13.95 27.94 -5.92
C ILE A 82 12.71 28.35 -6.75
N SER A 83 11.66 27.57 -6.65
CA SER A 83 10.35 27.81 -7.27
C SER A 83 9.49 28.72 -6.38
N GLU A 84 8.28 29.05 -6.85
CA GLU A 84 7.30 29.78 -6.07
C GLU A 84 6.88 28.99 -4.81
N ALA A 85 6.77 29.69 -3.69
CA ALA A 85 6.40 29.07 -2.42
C ALA A 85 4.88 29.04 -2.25
N GLU A 86 4.33 27.86 -1.94
CA GLU A 86 2.92 27.65 -1.65
C GLU A 86 2.72 27.21 -0.18
N PRO A 87 1.56 27.52 0.45
CA PRO A 87 1.24 27.00 1.77
C PRO A 87 1.27 25.46 1.80
N LEU A 88 2.09 24.89 2.69
CA LEU A 88 2.27 23.44 2.75
C LEU A 88 1.05 22.73 3.34
N PHE A 89 0.38 23.36 4.30
CA PHE A 89 -0.78 22.83 5.00
C PHE A 89 -1.87 23.89 5.06
N SER A 90 -3.10 23.49 4.73
CA SER A 90 -4.29 24.24 5.08
C SER A 90 -4.65 23.92 6.53
N LYS A 91 -5.01 24.94 7.30
CA LYS A 91 -5.60 24.72 8.62
C LYS A 91 -6.95 24.04 8.41
N ILE A 92 -7.15 22.90 9.06
CA ILE A 92 -8.46 22.24 9.08
C ILE A 92 -9.27 22.92 10.19
N GLU A 93 -10.45 23.43 9.84
CA GLU A 93 -11.43 23.94 10.78
C GLU A 93 -12.48 22.86 11.01
N GLY A 94 -12.80 22.57 12.28
CA GLY A 94 -13.73 21.51 12.65
C GLY A 94 -13.52 21.05 14.09
N SER A 95 -14.52 20.35 14.63
CA SER A 95 -14.40 19.64 15.90
C SER A 95 -13.51 18.38 15.73
N GLU A 96 -13.04 17.81 16.85
CA GLU A 96 -12.31 16.52 16.80
C GLU A 96 -13.15 15.41 16.13
N GLU A 97 -14.47 15.46 16.29
CA GLU A 97 -15.41 14.52 15.67
C GLU A 97 -15.46 14.69 14.14
N ASP A 98 -15.41 15.92 13.63
CA ASP A 98 -15.35 16.19 12.18
C ASP A 98 -14.06 15.65 11.56
N LEU A 99 -12.93 15.83 12.25
CA LEU A 99 -11.62 15.29 11.84
C LEU A 99 -11.63 13.76 11.83
N GLN A 100 -12.23 13.14 12.84
CA GLN A 100 -12.37 11.68 12.93
C GLN A 100 -13.18 11.15 11.74
N ASN A 101 -14.32 11.78 11.43
CA ASN A 101 -15.18 11.41 10.31
C ASN A 101 -14.47 11.55 8.95
N MET A 102 -13.65 12.60 8.77
CA MET A 102 -12.84 12.77 7.56
C MET A 102 -11.78 11.68 7.42
N LEU A 103 -11.10 11.32 8.52
CA LEU A 103 -10.09 10.26 8.53
C LEU A 103 -10.71 8.89 8.24
N ASP A 104 -11.86 8.59 8.83
CA ASP A 104 -12.55 7.33 8.59
C ASP A 104 -13.05 7.24 7.15
N LYS A 105 -13.50 8.36 6.56
CA LYS A 105 -13.86 8.41 5.14
C LYS A 105 -12.67 8.16 4.21
N ILE A 106 -11.49 8.67 4.55
CA ILE A 106 -10.25 8.41 3.79
C ILE A 106 -9.80 6.96 3.96
N ARG A 107 -9.91 6.40 5.18
CA ARG A 107 -9.59 5.00 5.46
C ARG A 107 -10.57 4.03 4.82
N SER A 108 -11.83 4.43 4.67
CA SER A 108 -12.89 3.65 4.02
C SER A 108 -12.93 3.83 2.51
N MET A 109 -12.09 4.69 1.93
CA MET A 109 -11.87 4.67 0.49
C MET A 109 -11.04 3.43 0.17
N GLU A 110 -11.73 2.30 0.01
CA GLU A 110 -11.17 1.15 -0.71
C GLU A 110 -10.69 1.68 -2.07
N GLU A 111 -9.42 1.44 -2.40
CA GLU A 111 -8.90 1.73 -3.73
C GLU A 111 -9.74 0.96 -4.75
N LYS A 112 -10.60 1.68 -5.47
CA LYS A 112 -11.44 1.08 -6.49
C LYS A 112 -10.53 0.59 -7.61
N ILE A 113 -10.54 -0.72 -7.85
CA ILE A 113 -9.86 -1.30 -9.00
C ILE A 113 -10.69 -1.08 -10.28
N SER A 114 -10.01 -1.04 -11.41
CA SER A 114 -10.69 -1.00 -12.71
C SER A 114 -11.30 -2.36 -13.07
N ILE A 115 -12.27 -2.37 -13.99
CA ILE A 115 -12.80 -3.65 -14.51
C ILE A 115 -11.71 -4.42 -15.27
N GLU A 116 -10.75 -3.71 -15.85
CA GLU A 116 -9.58 -4.27 -16.51
C GLU A 116 -8.72 -5.05 -15.51
N ASP A 117 -8.50 -4.53 -14.30
CA ASP A 117 -7.77 -5.24 -13.25
C ASP A 117 -8.47 -6.54 -12.85
N PHE A 118 -9.79 -6.51 -12.68
CA PHE A 118 -10.58 -7.72 -12.42
C PHE A 118 -10.49 -8.73 -13.58
N SER A 119 -10.55 -8.24 -14.82
CA SER A 119 -10.51 -9.08 -16.03
C SER A 119 -9.20 -9.87 -16.20
N ARG A 120 -8.11 -9.37 -15.59
CA ARG A 120 -6.80 -10.04 -15.55
C ARG A 120 -6.80 -11.26 -14.64
N ILE A 121 -7.71 -11.36 -13.67
CA ILE A 121 -7.84 -12.53 -12.80
C ILE A 121 -8.62 -13.60 -13.55
N ASN A 122 -7.99 -14.76 -13.78
CA ASN A 122 -8.63 -15.89 -14.44
C ASN A 122 -9.27 -16.79 -13.39
N MET A 123 -10.54 -16.53 -13.11
CA MET A 123 -11.35 -17.34 -12.21
C MET A 123 -12.16 -18.39 -12.98
N ARG A 124 -12.17 -19.61 -12.45
CA ARG A 124 -12.82 -20.77 -13.06
C ARG A 124 -13.63 -21.53 -12.02
N VAL A 125 -14.76 -22.08 -12.46
CA VAL A 125 -15.48 -23.10 -11.68
C VAL A 125 -14.72 -24.42 -11.83
N GLY A 126 -14.26 -24.98 -10.71
CA GLY A 126 -13.62 -26.28 -10.64
C GLY A 126 -14.46 -27.30 -9.88
N ARG A 127 -14.15 -28.59 -10.06
CA ARG A 127 -14.72 -29.68 -9.27
C ARG A 127 -13.61 -30.39 -8.50
N ILE A 128 -13.76 -30.50 -7.19
CA ILE A 128 -12.80 -31.23 -6.36
C ILE A 128 -12.94 -32.72 -6.69
N VAL A 129 -11.87 -33.34 -7.18
CA VAL A 129 -11.84 -34.78 -7.51
C VAL A 129 -11.21 -35.61 -6.41
N ARG A 130 -10.42 -34.98 -5.54
CA ARG A 130 -9.78 -35.63 -4.40
C ARG A 130 -9.43 -34.63 -3.32
N ALA A 131 -9.63 -35.01 -2.07
CA ALA A 131 -9.19 -34.24 -0.91
C ALA A 131 -8.31 -35.09 0.01
N GLU A 132 -7.18 -34.54 0.45
CA GLU A 132 -6.20 -35.24 1.27
C GLU A 132 -5.70 -34.34 2.41
N GLU A 133 -5.48 -34.94 3.58
CA GLU A 133 -4.78 -34.26 4.67
C GLU A 133 -3.28 -34.11 4.33
N ILE A 134 -2.68 -33.01 4.77
CA ILE A 134 -1.25 -32.80 4.60
C ILE A 134 -0.52 -33.27 5.87
N PRO A 135 0.41 -34.24 5.76
CA PRO A 135 1.20 -34.68 6.91
C PRO A 135 1.88 -33.49 7.58
N LYS A 136 1.77 -33.39 8.91
CA LYS A 136 2.32 -32.30 9.75
C LYS A 136 1.57 -30.96 9.66
N SER A 137 0.38 -30.91 9.06
CA SER A 137 -0.50 -29.74 9.13
C SER A 137 -1.88 -30.13 9.66
N GLN A 138 -2.40 -29.36 10.62
CA GLN A 138 -3.77 -29.50 11.13
C GLN A 138 -4.75 -28.49 10.51
N ASN A 139 -4.24 -27.55 9.71
CA ASN A 139 -5.03 -26.45 9.17
C ASN A 139 -5.19 -26.51 7.64
N LEU A 140 -4.39 -27.34 6.96
CA LEU A 140 -4.31 -27.35 5.50
C LEU A 140 -4.79 -28.68 4.92
N LEU A 141 -5.52 -28.61 3.82
CA LEU A 141 -5.86 -29.75 2.97
C LEU A 141 -5.19 -29.58 1.60
N LYS A 142 -4.79 -30.70 1.00
CA LYS A 142 -4.39 -30.79 -0.40
C LYS A 142 -5.59 -31.22 -1.21
N LEU A 143 -5.96 -30.40 -2.19
CA LEU A 143 -7.13 -30.62 -3.01
C LEU A 143 -6.69 -30.75 -4.47
N THR A 144 -7.15 -31.81 -5.12
CA THR A 144 -7.00 -31.97 -6.57
C THR A 144 -8.30 -31.52 -7.22
N ILE A 145 -8.22 -30.52 -8.09
CA ILE A 145 -9.38 -29.83 -8.66
C ILE A 145 -9.32 -29.95 -10.19
N ASP A 146 -10.38 -30.48 -10.78
CA ASP A 146 -10.60 -30.41 -12.22
C ASP A 146 -11.09 -29.01 -12.60
N VAL A 147 -10.36 -28.34 -13.48
CA VAL A 147 -10.67 -26.99 -13.99
C VAL A 147 -11.01 -26.99 -15.49
N GLY A 148 -11.63 -28.07 -15.97
CA GLY A 148 -12.14 -28.19 -17.34
C GLY A 148 -11.28 -29.12 -18.18
N GLY A 149 -10.93 -30.29 -17.64
CA GLY A 149 -10.08 -31.30 -18.28
C GLY A 149 -8.62 -31.27 -17.81
N THR A 150 -8.24 -30.26 -17.04
CA THR A 150 -6.91 -30.17 -16.41
C THR A 150 -7.07 -30.31 -14.90
N LEU A 151 -6.30 -31.22 -14.30
CA LEU A 151 -6.22 -31.34 -12.85
C LEU A 151 -5.16 -30.37 -12.31
N LYS A 152 -5.53 -29.61 -11.28
CA LYS A 152 -4.67 -28.67 -10.58
C LYS A 152 -4.66 -28.93 -9.09
N THR A 153 -3.51 -28.70 -8.47
CA THR A 153 -3.35 -28.84 -7.02
C THR A 153 -3.61 -27.50 -6.33
N ALA A 154 -4.43 -27.52 -5.28
CA ALA A 154 -4.61 -26.41 -4.35
C ALA A 154 -4.24 -26.86 -2.94
N VAL A 155 -3.52 -26.01 -2.20
CA VAL A 155 -3.33 -26.17 -0.75
C VAL A 155 -4.19 -25.13 -0.05
N ALA A 156 -5.25 -25.59 0.64
CA ALA A 156 -6.27 -24.72 1.21
C ALA A 156 -6.32 -24.81 2.73
N GLY A 157 -6.40 -23.64 3.39
CA GLY A 157 -6.45 -23.51 4.86
C GLY A 157 -7.81 -23.80 5.50
N ILE A 158 -8.50 -24.84 5.03
CA ILE A 158 -9.92 -25.07 5.37
C ILE A 158 -10.14 -26.34 6.22
N ALA A 159 -9.08 -27.01 6.68
CA ALA A 159 -9.17 -28.30 7.38
C ALA A 159 -9.98 -28.24 8.69
N LYS A 160 -10.08 -27.06 9.33
CA LYS A 160 -10.89 -26.87 10.55
C LYS A 160 -12.40 -26.81 10.27
N TYR A 161 -12.78 -26.53 9.04
CA TYR A 161 -14.15 -26.25 8.65
C TYR A 161 -14.74 -27.33 7.74
N TYR A 162 -13.87 -28.05 7.02
CA TYR A 162 -14.28 -29.11 6.10
C TYR A 162 -13.45 -30.37 6.28
N ARG A 163 -14.12 -31.52 6.25
CA ARG A 163 -13.52 -32.86 6.13
C ARG A 163 -13.24 -33.20 4.67
N CYS A 164 -12.38 -34.19 4.43
CA CYS A 164 -12.04 -34.59 3.05
C CYS A 164 -13.25 -35.17 2.31
N GLU A 165 -14.07 -35.98 2.98
CA GLU A 165 -15.18 -36.73 2.36
C GLU A 165 -16.31 -35.82 1.89
N GLU A 166 -16.45 -34.64 2.49
CA GLU A 166 -17.48 -33.68 2.07
C GLU A 166 -17.03 -32.76 0.94
N LEU A 167 -15.74 -32.76 0.59
CA LEU A 167 -15.19 -31.91 -0.44
C LEU A 167 -15.21 -32.59 -1.81
N GLU A 168 -15.02 -33.91 -1.87
CA GLU A 168 -15.03 -34.63 -3.13
C GLU A 168 -16.36 -34.49 -3.87
N GLY A 169 -16.28 -34.13 -5.15
CA GLY A 169 -17.43 -33.84 -5.99
C GLY A 169 -17.99 -32.43 -5.87
N LYS A 170 -17.59 -31.63 -4.87
CA LYS A 170 -18.06 -30.23 -4.74
C LYS A 170 -17.52 -29.35 -5.86
N TYR A 171 -18.38 -28.46 -6.33
CA TYR A 171 -18.01 -27.34 -7.20
C TYR A 171 -17.46 -26.21 -6.36
N VAL A 172 -16.39 -25.56 -6.83
CA VAL A 172 -15.74 -24.43 -6.16
C VAL A 172 -15.26 -23.41 -7.18
N VAL A 173 -15.08 -22.16 -6.77
CA VAL A 173 -14.40 -21.15 -7.60
C VAL A 173 -12.91 -21.13 -7.26
N VAL A 174 -12.07 -21.15 -8.30
CA VAL A 174 -10.61 -21.08 -8.18
C VAL A 174 -10.01 -20.00 -9.06
N VAL A 175 -8.91 -19.40 -8.61
CA VAL A 175 -8.04 -18.54 -9.44
C VAL A 175 -6.94 -19.41 -10.06
N THR A 176 -6.83 -19.38 -11.39
CA THR A 176 -5.95 -20.31 -12.14
C THR A 176 -4.71 -19.67 -12.75
N ASN A 177 -4.50 -18.36 -12.59
CA ASN A 177 -3.37 -17.63 -13.16
C ASN A 177 -2.53 -16.88 -12.12
N LEU A 178 -2.56 -17.34 -10.87
CA LEU A 178 -1.57 -16.93 -9.87
C LEU A 178 -0.27 -17.72 -10.08
N GLU A 179 0.85 -17.13 -9.69
CA GLU A 179 2.12 -17.85 -9.64
C GLU A 179 2.04 -19.00 -8.63
N PRO A 180 2.46 -20.22 -8.99
CA PRO A 180 2.43 -21.35 -8.06
C PRO A 180 3.30 -21.08 -6.83
N LYS A 181 2.81 -21.51 -5.66
CA LYS A 181 3.53 -21.35 -4.38
C LYS A 181 3.71 -22.69 -3.69
N LYS A 182 4.94 -22.98 -3.27
CA LYS A 182 5.22 -24.16 -2.43
C LYS A 182 4.78 -23.90 -0.99
N ILE A 183 3.88 -24.75 -0.49
CA ILE A 183 3.34 -24.73 0.86
C ILE A 183 3.52 -26.13 1.44
N PHE A 184 4.30 -26.27 2.52
CA PHE A 184 4.65 -27.58 3.09
C PHE A 184 5.23 -28.57 2.06
N GLY A 185 6.02 -28.06 1.11
CA GLY A 185 6.64 -28.87 0.05
C GLY A 185 5.71 -29.28 -1.08
N ILE A 186 4.41 -28.96 -0.99
CA ILE A 186 3.42 -29.19 -2.04
C ILE A 186 3.27 -27.90 -2.85
N GLU A 187 3.28 -28.02 -4.17
CA GLU A 187 3.07 -26.87 -5.06
C GLU A 187 1.57 -26.60 -5.22
N SER A 188 1.13 -25.43 -4.75
CA SER A 188 -0.24 -24.94 -4.96
C SER A 188 -0.28 -24.13 -6.25
N GLU A 189 -0.95 -24.67 -7.26
CA GLU A 189 -1.05 -24.08 -8.61
C GLU A 189 -2.26 -23.16 -8.75
N VAL A 190 -3.27 -23.35 -7.90
CA VAL A 190 -4.51 -22.56 -7.89
C VAL A 190 -4.89 -22.19 -6.47
N MET A 191 -5.72 -21.16 -6.34
CA MET A 191 -6.27 -20.71 -5.06
C MET A 191 -7.79 -20.88 -5.07
N ILE A 192 -8.33 -21.55 -4.06
CA ILE A 192 -9.78 -21.67 -3.86
C ILE A 192 -10.30 -20.41 -3.17
N LEU A 193 -11.46 -19.92 -3.62
CA LEU A 193 -12.14 -18.79 -3.00
C LEU A 193 -13.12 -19.27 -1.92
N ALA A 194 -13.06 -18.62 -0.77
CA ALA A 194 -13.96 -18.81 0.34
C ALA A 194 -14.29 -17.45 0.98
N ALA A 195 -15.50 -17.31 1.49
CA ALA A 195 -15.90 -16.22 2.36
C ALA A 195 -15.55 -16.56 3.81
N GLU A 196 -15.07 -15.58 4.58
CA GLU A 196 -14.75 -15.70 6.00
C GLU A 196 -15.27 -14.48 6.76
N ASP A 197 -15.89 -14.70 7.92
CA ASP A 197 -16.42 -13.65 8.82
C ASP A 197 -15.73 -13.65 10.20
N GLY A 198 -14.55 -14.29 10.29
CA GLY A 198 -13.79 -14.50 11.51
C GLY A 198 -14.33 -15.60 12.42
N ARG A 199 -15.51 -16.17 12.13
CA ARG A 199 -16.10 -17.30 12.87
C ARG A 199 -16.26 -18.55 12.00
N SER A 200 -16.60 -18.35 10.73
CA SER A 200 -16.94 -19.39 9.79
C SER A 200 -16.23 -19.18 8.46
N VAL A 201 -16.02 -20.28 7.74
CA VAL A 201 -15.49 -20.27 6.38
C VAL A 201 -16.47 -20.98 5.47
N ALA A 202 -16.86 -20.34 4.37
CA ALA A 202 -17.78 -20.86 3.38
C ALA A 202 -17.16 -20.83 1.99
N LEU A 203 -17.01 -21.98 1.34
CA LEU A 203 -16.53 -22.06 -0.04
C LEU A 203 -17.46 -21.29 -1.00
N VAL A 204 -16.86 -20.54 -1.93
CA VAL A 204 -17.62 -19.89 -3.02
C VAL A 204 -17.96 -20.94 -4.05
N VAL A 205 -19.26 -21.14 -4.27
CA VAL A 205 -19.81 -22.16 -5.18
C VAL A 205 -20.79 -21.51 -6.16
N PRO A 206 -20.94 -22.03 -7.39
CA PRO A 206 -22.00 -21.58 -8.28
C PRO A 206 -23.38 -21.94 -7.69
N ASP A 207 -24.36 -21.04 -7.83
CA ASP A 207 -25.74 -21.22 -7.34
C ASP A 207 -26.51 -22.28 -8.13
N LYS A 208 -26.06 -22.58 -9.35
CA LYS A 208 -26.66 -23.54 -10.28
C LYS A 208 -25.59 -24.46 -10.85
N PRO A 209 -25.98 -25.70 -11.26
CA PRO A 209 -25.09 -26.56 -12.01
C PRO A 209 -24.55 -25.85 -13.26
N ILE A 210 -23.24 -25.89 -13.43
CA ILE A 210 -22.53 -25.29 -14.56
C ILE A 210 -21.36 -26.21 -14.94
N SER A 211 -20.92 -26.15 -16.19
CA SER A 211 -19.80 -26.97 -16.64
C SER A 211 -18.50 -26.61 -15.92
N VAL A 212 -17.74 -27.63 -15.54
CA VAL A 212 -16.39 -27.50 -14.99
C VAL A 212 -15.50 -26.78 -16.00
N GLY A 213 -14.68 -25.84 -15.53
CA GLY A 213 -13.85 -24.96 -16.36
C GLY A 213 -14.55 -23.68 -16.83
N SER A 214 -15.83 -23.47 -16.49
CA SER A 214 -16.55 -22.23 -16.79
C SER A 214 -15.86 -21.01 -16.18
N ARG A 215 -15.75 -19.92 -16.95
CA ARG A 215 -15.13 -18.66 -16.50
C ARG A 215 -16.10 -17.85 -15.64
N VAL A 216 -15.61 -17.33 -14.51
CA VAL A 216 -16.34 -16.37 -13.67
C VAL A 216 -16.10 -14.95 -14.20
N ARG A 217 -17.16 -14.14 -14.21
CA ARG A 217 -17.18 -12.76 -14.71
C ARG A 217 -18.18 -11.91 -13.95
#